data_AF-A0A8H3H8A1-F1
#
_entry.id   AF-A0A8H3H8A1-F1
#
_cell.length_a   1.000
_cell.length_b   1.000
_cell.length_c   1.000
_cell.angle_alpha   90.00
_cell.angle_beta   90.00
_cell.angle_gamma   90.00
#
_symmetry.space_group_name_H-M   'P 1'
#
loop_
_entity.id
_entity.type
_entity.pdbx_description
1 polymer ?
#
loop_
_entity_poly.entity_id
_entity_poly.type
_entity_poly.pdbx_seq_one_letter_code
_entity_poly.pdbx_strand_id
1 'polypeptide(L)'
;MQKRRDAIVDLCLGVLFPIIVMALHYVVQPTRYNLIENIGCWPSIHVTILAIPMVFMWPIIISCVSFVYCTLALRGFLKARRQFNQVLSHSGSGINISRYFRLMALSSEEILFAIPFASYLLKQNLTIIPQTPWISWESTHKDYNTILTTPWTILQEAKPEFNAVMISLWVLPAGGFLFFIWFGLSGEAFTAYKNFFYTVIAPVPIERRTGATPSPTCVPPRSRAGDPSLPDRNEAEEKRSPDEDLEASKTYAV
;
A
#
# COMPACT_ATOMS: atom_id res chain seq x y z
N MET A 1 10.59 2.55 26.75
CA MET A 1 9.51 3.51 27.11
C MET A 1 9.17 4.45 25.94
N GLN A 2 10.15 4.96 25.17
CA GLN A 2 9.93 5.82 23.99
C GLN A 2 8.82 5.32 23.04
N LYS A 3 8.94 4.08 22.53
CA LYS A 3 7.96 3.48 21.59
C LYS A 3 6.50 3.50 22.09
N ARG A 4 6.28 3.33 23.40
CA ARG A 4 4.93 3.39 23.99
C ARG A 4 4.42 4.82 24.05
N ARG A 5 5.30 5.79 24.32
CA ARG A 5 4.96 7.22 24.32
C ARG A 5 4.63 7.70 22.91
N ASP A 6 5.43 7.31 21.93
CA ASP A 6 5.21 7.65 20.51
C ASP A 6 3.86 7.08 20.03
N ALA A 7 3.58 5.80 20.31
CA ALA A 7 2.28 5.19 19.97
C ALA A 7 1.08 5.85 20.68
N ILE A 8 1.25 6.31 21.92
CA ILE A 8 0.19 7.06 22.63
C ILE A 8 -0.04 8.42 21.97
N VAL A 9 1.04 9.13 21.61
CA VAL A 9 0.93 10.43 20.94
C VAL A 9 0.24 10.28 19.59
N ASP A 10 0.63 9.28 18.79
CA ASP A 10 0.02 9.00 17.49
C ASP A 10 -1.47 8.65 17.63
N LEU A 11 -1.83 7.82 18.64
CA LEU A 11 -3.22 7.48 18.92
C LEU A 11 -4.02 8.71 19.38
N CYS A 12 -3.44 9.52 20.26
CA CYS A 12 -4.07 10.76 20.72
C CYS A 12 -4.30 11.72 19.56
N LEU A 13 -3.33 11.92 18.68
CA LEU A 13 -3.49 12.75 17.49
C LEU A 13 -4.56 12.18 16.55
N GLY A 14 -4.53 10.87 16.30
CA GLY A 14 -5.49 10.20 15.43
C GLY A 14 -6.93 10.21 15.92
N VAL A 15 -7.16 10.39 17.24
CA VAL A 15 -8.51 10.43 17.83
C VAL A 15 -8.95 11.86 18.17
N LEU A 16 -8.09 12.64 18.81
CA LEU A 16 -8.41 13.99 19.27
C LEU A 16 -8.63 14.93 18.09
N PHE A 17 -7.83 14.80 17.03
CA PHE A 17 -7.93 15.68 15.87
C PHE A 17 -9.29 15.53 15.15
N PRO A 18 -9.78 14.32 14.81
CA PRO A 18 -11.13 14.15 14.28
C PRO A 18 -12.24 14.69 15.21
N ILE A 19 -12.12 14.50 16.53
CA ILE A 19 -13.10 15.01 17.50
C ILE A 19 -13.17 16.56 17.43
N ILE A 20 -12.02 17.22 17.38
CA ILE A 20 -11.95 18.68 17.24
C ILE A 20 -12.58 19.11 15.90
N VAL A 21 -12.22 18.48 14.79
CA VAL A 21 -12.79 18.81 13.47
C VAL A 21 -14.29 18.58 13.43
N MET A 22 -14.81 17.56 14.11
CA MET A 22 -16.25 17.33 14.22
C MET A 22 -16.97 18.39 15.06
N ALA A 23 -16.36 18.85 16.15
CA ALA A 23 -16.88 19.97 16.93
C ALA A 23 -16.92 21.27 16.10
N LEU A 24 -15.89 21.53 15.28
CA LEU A 24 -15.85 22.70 14.39
C LEU A 24 -16.88 22.57 13.26
N HIS A 25 -17.04 21.38 12.69
CA HIS A 25 -18.05 21.11 11.65
C HIS A 25 -19.46 21.38 12.16
N TYR A 26 -19.78 21.02 13.40
CA TYR A 26 -21.10 21.24 14.00
C TYR A 26 -21.51 22.73 13.99
N VAL A 27 -20.56 23.65 14.11
CA VAL A 27 -20.84 25.10 14.09
C VAL A 27 -21.47 25.57 12.78
N VAL A 28 -21.09 24.95 11.67
CA VAL A 28 -21.50 25.35 10.31
C VAL A 28 -22.47 24.33 9.69
N GLN A 29 -22.99 23.41 10.49
CA GLN A 29 -23.84 22.32 10.04
C GLN A 29 -25.32 22.72 10.12
N PRO A 30 -26.03 22.91 8.98
CA PRO A 30 -27.39 23.41 9.02
C PRO A 30 -28.43 22.33 9.32
N THR A 31 -28.16 21.09 8.89
CA THR A 31 -29.00 19.91 9.09
C THR A 31 -28.15 18.75 9.58
N ARG A 32 -28.73 17.79 10.30
CA ARG A 32 -27.99 16.60 10.79
C ARG A 32 -27.26 15.86 9.68
N TYR A 33 -27.91 15.65 8.56
CA TYR A 33 -27.36 15.07 7.35
C TYR A 33 -28.33 15.32 6.19
N ASN A 34 -27.81 15.19 4.97
CA ASN A 34 -28.63 15.16 3.76
C ASN A 34 -28.65 13.74 3.22
N LEU A 35 -29.76 13.35 2.60
CA LEU A 35 -29.91 12.05 1.96
C LEU A 35 -29.79 12.23 0.45
N ILE A 36 -28.73 11.70 -0.14
CA ILE A 36 -28.57 11.68 -1.59
C ILE A 36 -29.06 10.33 -2.10
N GLU A 37 -30.01 10.36 -3.04
CA GLU A 37 -30.53 9.15 -3.68
C GLU A 37 -29.38 8.33 -4.32
N ASN A 38 -29.40 7.01 -4.19
CA ASN A 38 -28.35 6.05 -4.61
C ASN A 38 -26.99 6.12 -3.88
N ILE A 39 -26.71 7.15 -3.08
CA ILE A 39 -25.44 7.28 -2.33
C ILE A 39 -25.66 7.05 -0.83
N GLY A 40 -26.71 7.64 -0.27
CA GLY A 40 -27.04 7.57 1.16
C GLY A 40 -26.75 8.88 1.91
N CYS A 41 -26.29 8.75 3.15
CA CYS A 41 -26.08 9.87 4.07
C CYS A 41 -24.85 10.70 3.66
N TRP A 42 -25.03 12.02 3.54
CA TRP A 42 -23.99 12.97 3.20
C TRP A 42 -23.92 14.11 4.24
N PRO A 43 -22.73 14.56 4.66
CA PRO A 43 -22.59 15.67 5.58
C PRO A 43 -23.17 16.95 4.98
N SER A 44 -23.98 17.64 5.77
CA SER A 44 -24.56 18.93 5.37
C SER A 44 -23.67 20.05 5.87
N ILE A 45 -23.23 20.94 4.97
CA ILE A 45 -22.36 22.07 5.28
C ILE A 45 -23.01 23.32 4.73
N HIS A 46 -23.23 24.31 5.59
CA HIS A 46 -23.71 25.61 5.17
C HIS A 46 -22.51 26.43 4.71
N VAL A 47 -22.40 26.67 3.40
CA VAL A 47 -21.23 27.32 2.82
C VAL A 47 -21.28 28.82 3.03
N THR A 48 -20.83 29.20 4.22
CA THR A 48 -20.51 30.57 4.62
C THR A 48 -19.00 30.77 4.63
N ILE A 49 -18.58 32.03 4.68
CA ILE A 49 -17.15 32.38 4.88
C ILE A 49 -16.58 31.67 6.13
N LEU A 50 -17.41 31.43 7.15
CA LEU A 50 -17.02 30.71 8.37
C LEU A 50 -16.73 29.22 8.13
N ALA A 51 -17.35 28.59 7.13
CA ALA A 51 -17.11 27.18 6.80
C ALA A 51 -15.69 26.93 6.26
N ILE A 52 -15.03 27.95 5.70
CA ILE A 52 -13.67 27.84 5.18
C ILE A 52 -12.68 27.47 6.28
N PRO A 53 -12.46 28.29 7.33
CA PRO A 53 -11.52 27.94 8.40
C PRO A 53 -12.02 26.76 9.27
N MET A 54 -13.34 26.53 9.35
CA MET A 54 -13.89 25.49 10.21
C MET A 54 -13.79 24.08 9.60
N VAL A 55 -13.96 23.95 8.28
CA VAL A 55 -14.08 22.64 7.62
C VAL A 55 -13.11 22.52 6.44
N PHE A 56 -13.18 23.45 5.48
CA PHE A 56 -12.47 23.29 4.20
C PHE A 56 -10.95 23.49 4.29
N MET A 57 -10.47 24.22 5.30
CA MET A 57 -9.05 24.52 5.48
C MET A 57 -8.26 23.31 6.01
N TRP A 58 -8.87 22.46 6.85
CA TRP A 58 -8.17 21.37 7.54
C TRP A 58 -7.55 20.34 6.59
N PRO A 59 -8.23 19.83 5.55
CA PRO A 59 -7.62 18.89 4.59
C PRO A 59 -6.34 19.44 3.96
N ILE A 60 -6.31 20.73 3.59
CA ILE A 60 -5.13 21.35 3.00
C ILE A 60 -4.00 21.48 4.02
N ILE A 61 -4.30 21.92 5.25
CA ILE A 61 -3.28 22.02 6.28
C ILE A 61 -2.64 20.65 6.53
N ILE A 62 -3.46 19.60 6.65
CA ILE A 62 -2.97 18.24 6.85
C ILE A 62 -2.13 17.78 5.66
N SER A 63 -2.59 17.99 4.42
CA SER A 63 -1.81 17.63 3.22
C SER A 63 -0.49 18.38 3.13
N CYS A 64 -0.45 19.67 3.49
CA CYS A 64 0.79 20.45 3.50
C CYS A 64 1.77 19.94 4.58
N VAL A 65 1.27 19.63 5.78
CA VAL A 65 2.08 19.07 6.86
C VAL A 65 2.62 17.70 6.46
N SER A 66 1.75 16.81 5.96
CA SER A 66 2.11 15.50 5.44
C SER A 66 3.17 15.59 4.36
N PHE A 67 3.01 16.50 3.38
CA PHE A 67 3.99 16.73 2.32
C PHE A 67 5.38 17.09 2.87
N VAL A 68 5.46 17.95 3.88
CA VAL A 68 6.75 18.29 4.52
C VAL A 68 7.37 17.06 5.16
N TYR A 69 6.61 16.29 5.94
CA TYR A 69 7.09 15.07 6.58
C TYR A 69 7.49 14.00 5.55
N CYS A 70 6.69 13.77 4.52
CA CYS A 70 6.98 12.85 3.42
C CYS A 70 8.24 13.25 2.68
N THR A 71 8.44 14.54 2.40
CA THR A 71 9.65 15.06 1.76
C THR A 71 10.89 14.88 2.64
N LEU A 72 10.79 15.19 3.93
CA LEU A 72 11.89 15.00 4.89
C LEU A 72 12.24 13.52 5.04
N ALA A 73 11.22 12.66 5.16
CA ALA A 73 11.37 11.22 5.22
C ALA A 73 12.08 10.73 3.95
N LEU A 74 11.57 11.10 2.76
CA LEU A 74 12.17 10.77 1.47
C LEU A 74 13.65 11.19 1.38
N ARG A 75 13.97 12.43 1.78
CA ARG A 75 15.36 12.94 1.77
C ARG A 75 16.25 12.18 2.75
N GLY A 76 15.77 11.94 3.97
CA GLY A 76 16.47 11.13 4.97
C GLY A 76 16.74 9.72 4.45
N PHE A 77 15.75 9.10 3.81
CA PHE A 77 15.86 7.77 3.22
C PHE A 77 16.83 7.73 2.02
N LEU A 78 16.79 8.72 1.13
CA LEU A 78 17.75 8.81 0.01
C LEU A 78 19.18 9.00 0.50
N LYS A 79 19.39 9.79 1.57
CA LYS A 79 20.69 9.96 2.20
C LYS A 79 21.17 8.67 2.86
N ALA A 80 20.31 8.02 3.64
CA ALA A 80 20.61 6.73 4.27
C ALA A 80 20.95 5.66 3.23
N ARG A 81 20.23 5.62 2.10
CA ARG A 81 20.52 4.70 0.99
C ARG A 81 21.92 4.91 0.40
N ARG A 82 22.35 6.16 0.20
CA ARG A 82 23.71 6.46 -0.30
C ARG A 82 24.78 5.95 0.66
N GLN A 83 24.56 6.11 1.97
CA GLN A 83 25.48 5.65 3.00
C GLN A 83 25.47 4.11 3.14
N PHE A 84 24.29 3.48 3.08
CA PHE A 84 24.16 2.03 3.17
C PHE A 84 24.71 1.31 1.94
N ASN A 85 24.50 1.84 0.73
CA ASN A 85 25.06 1.28 -0.50
C ASN A 85 26.59 1.28 -0.50
N GLN A 86 27.24 2.22 0.19
CA GLN A 86 28.70 2.25 0.34
C GLN A 86 29.23 1.16 1.29
N VAL A 87 28.41 0.69 2.23
CA VAL A 87 28.79 -0.34 3.21
C VAL A 87 28.40 -1.74 2.70
N LEU A 88 27.26 -1.86 1.99
CA LEU A 88 26.73 -3.13 1.51
C LEU A 88 27.44 -3.67 0.26
N SER A 89 28.17 -2.83 -0.50
CA SER A 89 29.09 -3.30 -1.53
C SER A 89 30.16 -4.27 -0.98
N HIS A 90 30.39 -4.26 0.34
CA HIS A 90 31.33 -5.13 1.04
C HIS A 90 30.69 -6.26 1.86
N SER A 91 29.37 -6.32 1.99
CA SER A 91 28.69 -7.32 2.83
C SER A 91 27.38 -7.73 2.20
N GLY A 92 27.37 -8.89 1.53
CA GLY A 92 26.29 -9.45 0.70
C GLY A 92 24.98 -9.81 1.42
N SER A 93 24.55 -9.02 2.40
CA SER A 93 23.30 -9.18 3.13
C SER A 93 22.24 -8.24 2.54
N GLY A 94 21.48 -8.72 1.55
CA GLY A 94 20.36 -8.03 0.90
C GLY A 94 19.13 -7.85 1.80
N ILE A 95 19.29 -7.28 3.00
CA ILE A 95 18.19 -7.08 3.94
C ILE A 95 17.33 -5.88 3.49
N ASN A 96 16.18 -6.25 2.91
CA ASN A 96 14.89 -5.56 2.86
C ASN A 96 14.70 -4.32 1.95
N ILE A 97 15.41 -4.26 0.82
CA ILE A 97 15.24 -3.22 -0.21
C ILE A 97 13.78 -3.04 -0.69
N SER A 98 13.01 -4.13 -0.73
CA SER A 98 11.62 -4.12 -1.19
C SER A 98 10.68 -3.40 -0.22
N ARG A 99 10.84 -3.58 1.10
CA ARG A 99 10.05 -2.83 2.10
C ARG A 99 10.36 -1.34 2.03
N TYR A 100 11.63 -0.98 1.83
CA TYR A 100 12.05 0.42 1.71
C TYR A 100 11.47 1.10 0.47
N PHE A 101 11.47 0.42 -0.68
CA PHE A 101 10.91 0.96 -1.93
C PHE A 101 9.41 1.22 -1.81
N ARG A 102 8.66 0.34 -1.14
CA ARG A 102 7.20 0.47 -0.95
C ARG A 102 6.83 1.68 -0.08
N LEU A 103 7.56 1.91 1.02
CA LEU A 103 7.36 3.10 1.86
C LEU A 103 7.66 4.39 1.09
N MET A 104 8.71 4.36 0.25
CA MET A 104 9.08 5.48 -0.60
C MET A 104 8.01 5.78 -1.66
N ALA A 105 7.47 4.73 -2.29
CA ALA A 105 6.39 4.85 -3.25
C ALA A 105 5.13 5.45 -2.61
N LEU A 106 4.72 4.95 -1.44
CA LEU A 106 3.57 5.48 -0.70
C LEU A 106 3.75 6.97 -0.37
N SER A 107 4.94 7.37 0.08
CA SER A 107 5.23 8.79 0.35
C SER A 107 5.21 9.66 -0.91
N SER A 108 5.57 9.10 -2.07
CA SER A 108 5.56 9.84 -3.33
C SER A 108 4.15 9.97 -3.89
N GLU A 109 3.33 8.94 -3.70
CA GLU A 109 1.93 8.90 -4.07
C GLU A 109 1.10 9.92 -3.28
N GLU A 110 1.33 10.01 -1.96
CA GLU A 110 0.70 11.03 -1.12
C GLU A 110 0.99 12.43 -1.66
N ILE A 111 2.27 12.73 -1.95
CA ILE A 111 2.68 14.02 -2.50
C ILE A 111 1.98 14.30 -3.85
N LEU A 112 1.91 13.28 -4.71
CA LEU A 112 1.39 13.42 -6.06
C LEU A 112 -0.13 13.61 -6.10
N PHE A 113 -0.88 12.98 -5.18
CA PHE A 113 -2.34 12.97 -5.23
C PHE A 113 -3.01 13.80 -4.14
N ALA A 114 -2.46 13.87 -2.92
CA ALA A 114 -3.11 14.55 -1.80
C ALA A 114 -3.18 16.06 -2.02
N ILE A 115 -2.10 16.71 -2.46
CA ILE A 115 -2.09 18.16 -2.68
C ILE A 115 -3.03 18.57 -3.83
N PRO A 116 -2.96 17.96 -5.03
CA PRO A 116 -3.88 18.34 -6.10
C PRO A 116 -5.33 18.08 -5.73
N PHE A 117 -5.61 16.98 -5.02
CA PHE A 117 -6.95 16.67 -4.55
C PHE A 117 -7.47 17.70 -3.55
N ALA A 118 -6.69 18.03 -2.52
CA ALA A 118 -7.08 19.04 -1.53
C ALA A 118 -7.27 20.42 -2.16
N SER A 119 -6.40 20.79 -3.11
CA SER A 119 -6.49 22.05 -3.87
C SER A 119 -7.73 22.10 -4.76
N TYR A 120 -8.05 20.99 -5.44
CA TYR A 120 -9.24 20.84 -6.26
C TYR A 120 -10.51 21.00 -5.42
N LEU A 121 -10.59 20.33 -4.27
CA LEU A 121 -11.74 20.46 -3.37
C LEU A 121 -11.91 21.89 -2.88
N LEU A 122 -10.84 22.57 -2.47
CA LEU A 122 -10.95 23.98 -2.05
C LEU A 122 -11.47 24.87 -3.19
N LYS A 123 -10.89 24.72 -4.39
CA LYS A 123 -11.32 25.48 -5.57
C LYS A 123 -12.80 25.25 -5.88
N GLN A 124 -13.27 24.01 -5.74
CA GLN A 124 -14.67 23.65 -5.92
C GLN A 124 -15.57 24.37 -4.90
N ASN A 125 -15.22 24.31 -3.61
CA ASN A 125 -15.97 24.94 -2.54
C ASN A 125 -16.01 26.47 -2.64
N LEU A 126 -14.94 27.11 -3.15
CA LEU A 126 -14.87 28.55 -3.32
C LEU A 126 -15.60 29.06 -4.58
N THR A 127 -15.64 28.26 -5.66
CA THR A 127 -16.13 28.73 -6.97
C THR A 127 -17.62 28.49 -7.18
N ILE A 128 -18.15 27.38 -6.65
CA ILE A 128 -19.51 26.93 -6.99
C ILE A 128 -20.58 27.51 -6.08
N ILE A 129 -20.22 27.80 -4.83
CA ILE A 129 -21.21 28.15 -3.83
C ILE A 129 -21.00 29.61 -3.44
N PRO A 130 -21.96 30.50 -3.74
CA PRO A 130 -21.86 31.91 -3.36
C PRO A 130 -21.78 31.99 -1.84
N GLN A 131 -20.67 32.55 -1.35
CA GLN A 131 -20.40 32.64 0.07
C GLN A 131 -21.37 33.62 0.71
N THR A 132 -22.32 33.13 1.48
CA THR A 132 -23.18 33.98 2.31
C THR A 132 -22.45 34.34 3.61
N PRO A 133 -22.65 35.55 4.15
CA PRO A 133 -22.12 35.88 5.47
C PRO A 133 -22.79 34.99 6.52
N TRP A 134 -22.01 34.54 7.50
CA TRP A 134 -22.58 33.82 8.65
C TRP A 134 -23.34 34.82 9.53
N ILE A 135 -24.63 34.58 9.74
CA ILE A 135 -25.53 35.52 10.44
C ILE A 135 -25.55 35.22 11.95
N SER A 136 -26.02 34.03 12.33
CA SER A 136 -26.14 33.62 13.73
C SER A 136 -26.23 32.10 13.86
N TRP A 137 -25.92 31.59 15.05
CA TRP A 137 -26.06 30.17 15.39
C TRP A 137 -27.49 29.66 15.18
N GLU A 138 -28.47 30.44 15.65
CA GLU A 138 -29.89 30.14 15.54
C GLU A 138 -30.34 30.06 14.08
N SER A 139 -29.82 30.94 13.21
CA SER A 139 -30.13 30.90 11.79
C SER A 139 -29.56 29.66 11.10
N THR A 140 -28.35 29.22 11.45
CA THR A 140 -27.75 28.00 10.88
C THR A 140 -28.51 26.76 11.33
N HIS A 141 -28.91 26.69 12.61
CA HIS A 141 -29.52 25.50 13.21
C HIS A 141 -31.05 25.50 13.21
N LYS A 142 -31.69 26.46 12.54
CA LYS A 142 -33.15 26.61 12.54
C LYS A 142 -33.88 25.34 12.14
N ASP A 143 -33.40 24.68 11.08
CA ASP A 143 -33.99 23.47 10.51
C ASP A 143 -33.14 22.22 10.78
N TYR A 144 -32.39 22.18 11.89
CA TYR A 144 -31.39 21.15 12.15
C TYR A 144 -31.91 19.71 12.11
N ASN A 145 -33.14 19.49 12.56
CA ASN A 145 -33.78 18.17 12.59
C ASN A 145 -34.43 17.78 11.26
N THR A 146 -34.48 18.68 10.29
CA THR A 146 -35.04 18.41 8.96
C THR A 146 -33.99 17.71 8.10
N ILE A 147 -34.40 16.63 7.43
CA ILE A 147 -33.54 15.88 6.51
C ILE A 147 -33.85 16.34 5.10
N LEU A 148 -32.87 16.90 4.42
CA LEU A 148 -32.99 17.26 3.01
C LEU A 148 -32.67 16.04 2.15
N THR A 149 -33.57 15.71 1.24
CA THR A 149 -33.40 14.63 0.27
C THR A 149 -33.07 15.23 -1.10
N THR A 150 -31.93 14.85 -1.68
CA THR A 150 -31.53 15.27 -3.03
C THR A 150 -31.79 14.12 -4.01
N PRO A 151 -32.76 14.26 -4.93
CA PRO A 151 -32.99 13.30 -6.01
C PRO A 151 -31.74 13.15 -6.88
N TRP A 152 -31.54 11.94 -7.40
CA TRP A 152 -30.37 11.60 -8.22
C TRP A 152 -30.30 12.45 -9.50
N THR A 153 -31.44 12.72 -10.13
CA THR A 153 -31.54 13.53 -11.34
C THR A 153 -31.06 14.96 -11.13
N ILE A 154 -31.46 15.59 -10.03
CA ILE A 154 -31.05 16.96 -9.68
C ILE A 154 -29.54 17.03 -9.45
N LEU A 155 -28.98 16.04 -8.76
CA LEU A 155 -27.53 15.99 -8.56
C LEU A 155 -26.79 15.85 -9.90
N GLN A 156 -27.26 14.99 -10.81
CA GLN A 156 -26.65 14.80 -12.13
C GLN A 156 -26.66 16.07 -12.99
N GLU A 157 -27.73 16.88 -12.89
CA GLU A 157 -27.82 18.17 -13.56
C GLU A 157 -26.77 19.16 -13.02
N ALA A 158 -26.52 19.13 -11.71
CA ALA A 158 -25.46 19.88 -11.05
C ALA A 158 -24.08 19.22 -11.24
N LYS A 159 -23.61 19.14 -12.50
CA LYS A 159 -22.31 18.56 -12.91
C LYS A 159 -21.13 18.85 -11.96
N PRO A 160 -20.86 20.09 -11.51
CA PRO A 160 -19.75 20.33 -10.60
C PRO A 160 -19.92 19.64 -9.24
N GLU A 161 -21.11 19.65 -8.65
CA GLU A 161 -21.39 18.99 -7.37
C GLU A 161 -21.35 17.48 -7.53
N PHE A 162 -21.98 16.96 -8.60
CA PHE A 162 -21.92 15.54 -8.95
C PHE A 162 -20.48 15.01 -9.01
N ASN A 163 -19.61 15.70 -9.75
CA ASN A 163 -18.21 15.30 -9.89
C ASN A 163 -17.47 15.32 -8.55
N ALA A 164 -17.71 16.33 -7.71
CA ALA A 164 -17.07 16.42 -6.40
C ALA A 164 -17.48 15.26 -5.48
N VAL A 165 -18.77 14.92 -5.46
CA VAL A 165 -19.30 13.79 -4.70
C VAL A 165 -18.74 12.47 -5.22
N MET A 166 -18.77 12.26 -6.53
CA MET A 166 -18.24 11.03 -7.14
C MET A 166 -16.75 10.84 -6.87
N ILE A 167 -15.92 11.88 -7.05
CA ILE A 167 -14.48 11.79 -6.78
C ILE A 167 -14.25 11.48 -5.29
N SER A 168 -14.99 12.13 -4.39
CA SER A 168 -14.88 11.90 -2.94
C SER A 168 -15.27 10.48 -2.52
N LEU A 169 -16.18 9.82 -3.25
CA LEU A 169 -16.53 8.42 -3.01
C LEU A 169 -15.46 7.47 -3.56
N TRP A 170 -14.96 7.72 -4.77
CA TRP A 170 -14.03 6.83 -5.45
C TRP A 170 -12.58 6.94 -4.97
N VAL A 171 -12.20 8.05 -4.33
CA VAL A 171 -10.84 8.22 -3.77
C VAL A 171 -10.52 7.19 -2.68
N LEU A 172 -11.52 6.79 -1.88
CA LEU A 172 -11.34 5.82 -0.79
C LEU A 172 -11.06 4.40 -1.33
N PRO A 173 -11.90 3.81 -2.22
CA PRO A 173 -11.57 2.56 -2.90
C PRO A 173 -10.25 2.63 -3.67
N ALA A 174 -10.01 3.73 -4.41
CA ALA A 174 -8.78 3.89 -5.18
C ALA A 174 -7.54 3.83 -4.27
N GLY A 175 -7.56 4.53 -3.14
CA GLY A 175 -6.49 4.45 -2.14
C GLY A 175 -6.30 3.04 -1.57
N GLY A 176 -7.39 2.31 -1.33
CA GLY A 176 -7.34 0.91 -0.90
C GLY A 176 -6.69 -0.01 -1.95
N PHE A 177 -7.05 0.15 -3.22
CA PHE A 177 -6.43 -0.60 -4.32
C PHE A 177 -4.95 -0.26 -4.48
N LEU A 178 -4.58 1.01 -4.41
CA LEU A 178 -3.19 1.45 -4.48
C LEU A 178 -2.37 0.87 -3.32
N PHE A 179 -2.89 0.93 -2.10
CA PHE A 179 -2.28 0.29 -0.94
C PHE A 179 -2.11 -1.22 -1.16
N PHE A 180 -3.12 -1.90 -1.70
CA PHE A 180 -3.03 -3.33 -2.00
C PHE A 180 -1.98 -3.63 -3.08
N ILE A 181 -1.84 -2.81 -4.12
CA ILE A 181 -0.80 -2.97 -5.14
C ILE A 181 0.58 -2.90 -4.50
N TRP A 182 0.82 -1.91 -3.64
CA TRP A 182 2.12 -1.73 -3.00
C TRP A 182 2.41 -2.78 -1.91
N PHE A 183 1.42 -3.12 -1.10
CA PHE A 183 1.62 -3.97 0.07
C PHE A 183 1.17 -5.41 -0.12
N GLY A 184 0.04 -5.62 -0.79
CA GLY A 184 -0.55 -6.92 -1.04
C GLY A 184 0.18 -7.74 -2.11
N LEU A 185 0.82 -7.12 -3.10
CA LEU A 185 1.59 -7.83 -4.14
C LEU A 185 3.09 -7.99 -3.80
N SER A 186 3.47 -7.72 -2.55
CA SER A 186 4.87 -7.84 -2.13
C SER A 186 5.31 -9.31 -1.98
N GLY A 187 6.58 -9.61 -2.21
CA GLY A 187 7.10 -10.98 -2.03
C GLY A 187 6.92 -11.52 -0.60
N GLU A 188 6.97 -10.63 0.41
CA GLU A 188 6.63 -10.94 1.80
C GLU A 188 5.15 -11.35 1.94
N ALA A 189 4.23 -10.59 1.31
CA ALA A 189 2.81 -10.89 1.32
C ALA A 189 2.50 -12.21 0.58
N PHE A 190 3.12 -12.47 -0.56
CA PHE A 190 2.99 -13.76 -1.26
C PHE A 190 3.50 -14.93 -0.42
N THR A 191 4.59 -14.75 0.32
CA THR A 191 5.08 -15.77 1.26
C THR A 191 4.06 -16.01 2.37
N ALA A 192 3.45 -14.96 2.91
CA ALA A 192 2.37 -15.07 3.89
C ALA A 192 1.11 -15.76 3.30
N TYR A 193 0.70 -15.41 2.08
CA TYR A 193 -0.43 -16.06 1.38
C TYR A 193 -0.16 -17.53 1.13
N LYS A 194 1.06 -17.88 0.69
CA LYS A 194 1.49 -19.25 0.49
C LYS A 194 1.42 -20.05 1.79
N ASN A 195 1.95 -19.49 2.88
CA ASN A 195 1.92 -20.14 4.20
C ASN A 195 0.49 -20.30 4.72
N PHE A 196 -0.36 -19.29 4.56
CA PHE A 196 -1.77 -19.36 4.91
C PHE A 196 -2.50 -20.42 4.08
N PHE A 197 -2.29 -20.43 2.76
CA PHE A 197 -2.85 -21.43 1.84
C PHE A 197 -2.48 -22.85 2.27
N TYR A 198 -1.20 -23.13 2.54
CA TYR A 198 -0.80 -24.45 3.02
C TYR A 198 -1.32 -24.76 4.43
N THR A 199 -1.43 -23.78 5.32
CA THR A 199 -1.93 -24.01 6.68
C THR A 199 -3.44 -24.31 6.69
N VAL A 200 -4.21 -23.70 5.79
CA VAL A 200 -5.68 -23.81 5.75
C VAL A 200 -6.16 -24.92 4.81
N ILE A 201 -5.49 -25.13 3.68
CA ILE A 201 -5.90 -26.09 2.65
C ILE A 201 -5.16 -27.43 2.76
N ALA A 202 -3.90 -27.47 3.25
CA ALA A 202 -3.22 -28.76 3.45
C ALA A 202 -3.86 -29.67 4.53
N PRO A 203 -4.57 -29.19 5.58
CA PRO A 203 -5.32 -30.08 6.46
C PRO A 203 -6.65 -30.55 5.86
N VAL A 204 -7.07 -30.09 4.69
CA VAL A 204 -8.19 -30.69 3.96
C VAL A 204 -7.62 -31.92 3.23
N PRO A 205 -7.97 -33.15 3.63
CA PRO A 205 -7.53 -34.33 2.89
C PRO A 205 -8.26 -34.30 1.55
N ILE A 206 -7.59 -33.78 0.52
CA ILE A 206 -7.98 -34.10 -0.84
C ILE A 206 -7.62 -35.58 -0.97
N GLU A 207 -8.62 -36.44 -0.75
CA GLU A 207 -8.52 -37.87 -0.99
C GLU A 207 -8.18 -38.04 -2.47
N ARG A 208 -6.87 -38.07 -2.78
CA ARG A 208 -6.40 -38.59 -4.04
C ARG A 208 -6.78 -40.05 -4.01
N ARG A 209 -7.86 -40.39 -4.71
CA ARG A 209 -8.26 -41.75 -5.04
C ARG A 209 -7.02 -42.43 -5.63
N THR A 210 -6.31 -43.17 -4.78
CA THR A 210 -5.17 -43.98 -5.17
C THR A 210 -5.75 -45.11 -6.00
N GLY A 211 -5.63 -44.99 -7.32
CA GLY A 211 -5.76 -46.13 -8.21
C GLY A 211 -4.82 -47.22 -7.70
N ALA A 212 -5.40 -48.40 -7.49
CA ALA A 212 -4.75 -49.55 -6.87
C ALA A 212 -3.40 -49.87 -7.51
N THR A 213 -2.36 -49.99 -6.67
CA THR A 213 -1.13 -50.70 -7.02
C THR A 213 -1.18 -52.07 -6.34
N PRO A 214 -1.10 -53.20 -7.08
CA PRO A 214 -1.16 -54.52 -6.48
C PRO A 214 0.12 -54.85 -5.69
N SER A 215 -0.05 -55.66 -4.65
CA SER A 215 0.95 -56.09 -3.66
C SER A 215 2.23 -56.69 -4.24
N PRO A 216 3.37 -56.62 -3.51
CA PRO A 216 4.62 -57.21 -3.93
C PRO A 216 4.62 -58.71 -3.67
N THR A 217 4.76 -59.50 -4.74
CA THR A 217 5.01 -60.94 -4.63
C THR A 217 6.43 -61.19 -4.09
N CYS A 218 6.50 -62.03 -3.07
CA CYS A 218 7.69 -62.52 -2.40
C CYS A 218 8.69 -63.17 -3.38
N VAL A 219 9.97 -62.78 -3.34
CA VAL A 219 11.07 -63.44 -4.03
C VAL A 219 12.00 -64.05 -2.96
N PRO A 220 12.43 -65.32 -3.06
CA PRO A 220 13.23 -65.98 -2.03
C PRO A 220 14.71 -65.54 -2.09
N PRO A 221 15.48 -65.71 -1.01
CA PRO A 221 16.86 -65.25 -0.95
C PRO A 221 17.80 -66.20 -1.70
N ARG A 222 18.63 -65.67 -2.59
CA ARG A 222 19.72 -66.41 -3.24
C ARG A 222 21.06 -66.11 -2.57
N SER A 223 21.75 -67.20 -2.25
CA SER A 223 22.97 -67.39 -1.45
C SER A 223 24.18 -66.52 -1.80
N ARG A 224 24.94 -66.16 -0.75
CA ARG A 224 26.34 -65.68 -0.76
C ARG A 224 27.29 -66.62 -1.53
N ALA A 225 28.07 -66.03 -2.43
CA ALA A 225 29.43 -66.43 -2.83
C ALA A 225 30.06 -65.14 -3.38
N GLY A 226 31.06 -64.52 -2.73
CA GLY A 226 32.45 -64.92 -2.79
C GLY A 226 33.19 -63.92 -3.69
N ASP A 227 33.88 -62.95 -3.09
CA ASP A 227 34.73 -61.95 -3.77
C ASP A 227 35.90 -62.63 -4.50
N PRO A 228 36.43 -62.03 -5.58
CA PRO A 228 37.77 -61.45 -5.44
C PRO A 228 38.01 -60.13 -6.19
N SER A 229 38.93 -59.36 -5.61
CA SER A 229 39.34 -57.97 -5.86
C SER A 229 40.32 -57.70 -7.03
N LEU A 230 40.44 -56.40 -7.38
CA LEU A 230 41.55 -55.62 -8.02
C LEU A 230 41.57 -55.47 -9.57
N PRO A 231 42.25 -54.45 -10.18
CA PRO A 231 43.11 -53.38 -9.60
C PRO A 231 42.88 -51.92 -10.08
N ASP A 232 43.72 -51.07 -9.50
CA ASP A 232 43.92 -49.62 -9.52
C ASP A 232 44.15 -48.98 -10.92
N ARG A 233 43.63 -47.78 -11.12
CA ARG A 233 43.63 -47.04 -12.40
C ARG A 233 44.66 -45.92 -12.37
N ASN A 234 45.93 -46.28 -12.18
CA ASN A 234 47.09 -45.37 -12.24
C ASN A 234 48.07 -45.81 -13.34
N GLU A 235 47.60 -45.88 -14.59
CA GLU A 235 48.45 -46.01 -15.79
C GLU A 235 47.70 -45.36 -16.99
N ALA A 236 47.65 -44.03 -17.03
CA ALA A 236 47.20 -43.30 -18.22
C ALA A 236 47.82 -41.89 -18.32
N GLU A 237 49.00 -41.69 -17.73
CA GLU A 237 49.72 -40.43 -17.78
C GLU A 237 51.14 -40.66 -18.31
N GLU A 238 51.27 -41.10 -19.57
CA GLU A 238 52.54 -40.99 -20.26
C GLU A 238 52.35 -40.87 -21.78
N LYS A 239 52.35 -39.61 -22.24
CA LYS A 239 52.68 -39.07 -23.59
C LYS A 239 51.73 -37.94 -23.99
N ARG A 240 52.01 -36.73 -23.52
CA ARG A 240 51.63 -35.49 -24.20
C ARG A 240 52.86 -34.59 -24.26
N SER A 241 53.36 -34.38 -25.49
CA SER A 241 54.59 -33.64 -25.79
C SER A 241 54.33 -32.13 -25.75
N PRO A 242 55.30 -31.27 -25.36
CA PRO A 242 55.06 -29.85 -25.03
C PRO A 242 54.92 -28.89 -26.23
N ASP A 243 54.89 -29.38 -27.47
CA ASP A 243 54.99 -28.53 -28.67
C ASP A 243 53.63 -28.04 -29.23
N GLU A 244 52.49 -28.49 -28.68
CA GLU A 244 51.16 -28.07 -29.17
C GLU A 244 50.66 -26.73 -28.58
N ASP A 245 51.26 -26.25 -27.49
CA ASP A 245 50.77 -25.06 -26.78
C ASP A 245 51.31 -23.73 -27.36
N LEU A 246 52.33 -23.78 -28.23
CA LEU A 246 52.95 -22.57 -28.80
C LEU A 246 52.29 -22.09 -30.10
N GLU A 247 51.57 -22.96 -30.81
CA GLU A 247 50.82 -22.63 -32.03
C GLU A 247 49.41 -22.08 -31.71
N ALA A 248 48.80 -22.49 -30.58
CA ALA A 248 47.47 -22.01 -30.18
C ALA A 248 47.47 -20.54 -29.67
N SER A 249 48.63 -20.00 -29.27
CA SER A 249 48.71 -18.64 -28.73
C SER A 249 48.87 -17.55 -29.80
N LYS A 250 49.08 -17.88 -31.08
CA LYS A 250 49.23 -16.89 -32.16
C LYS A 250 47.94 -16.58 -32.91
N THR A 251 46.86 -17.31 -32.67
CA THR A 251 45.60 -17.18 -33.43
C THR A 251 44.57 -16.24 -32.79
N TYR A 252 44.86 -15.62 -31.63
CA TYR A 252 43.92 -14.75 -30.90
C TYR A 252 44.35 -13.27 -30.79
N ALA A 253 45.34 -12.83 -31.57
CA ALA A 253 45.73 -11.42 -31.64
C ALA A 253 45.56 -10.88 -33.07
N VAL A 254 44.31 -10.69 -33.49
CA VAL A 254 43.90 -9.73 -34.53
C VAL A 254 42.59 -9.10 -34.12
#